data_AF-A0AAD4TF25-F1
#
_entry.id   AF-A0AAD4TF25-F1
#
_cell.length_a   1.000
_cell.length_b   1.000
_cell.length_c   1.000
_cell.angle_alpha   90.00
_cell.angle_beta   90.00
_cell.angle_gamma   90.00
#
_symmetry.space_group_name_H-M   'P 1'
#
loop_
_entity.id
_entity.type
_entity.pdbx_description
1 polymer ?
#
loop_
_entity_poly.entity_id
_entity_poly.type
_entity_poly.pdbx_seq_one_letter_code
_entity_poly.pdbx_strand_id
1 'polypeptide(L)'
;MDLCLKNANYISVYIDIILKDGKEEPRATQYLNEYVEFYSNALEQIRGAMKAFSDKVYNTALVHMNRALRYADTCKTRFTEAGVDFSPLRNQDSDS
;
A
#
# COMPACT_ATOMS: atom_id res chain seq x y z
N MET A 1 -11.38 -8.57 -2.55
CA MET A 1 -10.49 -7.71 -3.36
C MET A 1 -10.94 -6.25 -3.33
N ASP A 2 -12.24 -5.96 -3.39
CA ASP A 2 -12.74 -4.57 -3.29
C ASP A 2 -12.32 -3.84 -2.02
N LEU A 3 -12.37 -4.51 -0.86
CA LEU A 3 -11.88 -3.95 0.40
C LEU A 3 -10.37 -3.61 0.32
N CYS A 4 -9.56 -4.52 -0.21
CA CYS A 4 -8.12 -4.29 -0.42
C CYS A 4 -7.88 -3.09 -1.35
N LEU A 5 -8.66 -2.96 -2.43
CA LEU A 5 -8.57 -1.84 -3.36
C LEU A 5 -8.90 -0.52 -2.67
N LYS A 6 -9.98 -0.47 -1.89
CA LYS A 6 -10.39 0.71 -1.11
C LYS A 6 -9.31 1.11 -0.11
N ASN A 7 -8.79 0.16 0.66
CA ASN A 7 -7.76 0.43 1.67
C ASN A 7 -6.46 0.90 1.03
N ALA A 8 -5.98 0.22 -0.02
CA ALA A 8 -4.77 0.64 -0.73
C ALA A 8 -4.91 2.05 -1.34
N ASN A 9 -6.09 2.37 -1.90
CA ASN A 9 -6.35 3.69 -2.46
C ASN A 9 -6.42 4.76 -1.38
N TYR A 10 -7.07 4.46 -0.26
CA TYR A 10 -7.15 5.37 0.88
C TYR A 10 -5.77 5.69 1.45
N ILE A 11 -4.93 4.66 1.66
CA ILE A 11 -3.56 4.85 2.15
C ILE A 11 -2.72 5.66 1.16
N SER A 12 -2.80 5.37 -0.14
CA SER A 12 -2.10 6.15 -1.17
C SER A 12 -2.47 7.64 -1.10
N VAL A 13 -3.76 7.96 -1.00
CA VAL A 13 -4.25 9.34 -0.89
C VAL A 13 -3.79 9.98 0.43
N TYR A 14 -3.81 9.22 1.52
CA TYR A 14 -3.38 9.72 2.82
C TYR A 14 -1.89 10.09 2.84
N ILE A 15 -1.04 9.27 2.23
CA ILE A 15 0.40 9.55 2.06
C ILE A 15 0.61 10.82 1.22
N ASP A 16 -0.13 10.98 0.12
CA ASP A 16 -0.06 12.19 -0.70
C ASP A 16 -0.43 13.45 0.09
N ILE A 17 -1.39 13.36 1.01
CA ILE A 17 -1.78 14.48 1.88
C ILE A 17 -0.64 14.84 2.84
N ILE A 18 -0.01 13.84 3.46
CA ILE A 18 1.15 14.06 4.36
C ILE A 18 2.29 14.73 3.58
N LEU A 19 2.62 14.20 2.40
CA LEU A 19 3.68 14.75 1.55
C LEU A 19 3.43 16.22 1.16
N LYS A 20 2.17 16.59 0.91
CA LYS A 20 1.78 17.98 0.56
C LYS A 20 1.83 18.94 1.75
N ASP A 21 1.61 18.46 2.97
CA ASP A 21 1.72 19.28 4.18
C ASP A 21 3.17 19.70 4.45
N GLY A 22 4.14 18.91 3.99
CA GLY A 22 5.56 19.29 3.95
C GLY A 22 6.23 19.44 5.31
N LYS A 23 5.58 18.98 6.39
CA LYS A 23 6.08 19.05 7.78
C LYS A 23 6.98 17.89 8.15
N GLU A 24 7.06 16.87 7.31
CA GLU A 24 7.86 15.67 7.54
C GLU A 24 9.34 15.95 7.32
N GLU A 25 10.18 15.38 8.19
CA GLU A 25 11.63 15.41 8.03
C GLU A 25 12.06 14.77 6.69
N PRO A 26 13.20 15.18 6.08
CA PRO A 26 13.60 14.72 4.75
C PRO A 26 13.67 13.19 4.61
N ARG A 27 14.09 12.49 5.67
CA ARG A 27 14.17 11.03 5.70
C ARG A 27 12.77 10.39 5.68
N ALA A 28 11.81 10.93 6.42
CA ALA A 28 10.42 10.48 6.40
C ALA A 28 9.77 10.74 5.03
N THR A 29 10.07 11.89 4.43
CA THR A 29 9.61 12.24 3.07
C THR A 29 10.09 11.26 2.00
N GLN A 30 11.35 10.80 2.07
CA GLN A 30 11.87 9.78 1.14
C GLN A 30 11.09 8.47 1.24
N TYR A 31 10.86 7.98 2.46
CA TYR A 31 10.07 6.75 2.67
C TYR A 31 8.63 6.91 2.17
N LEU A 32 7.98 8.05 2.44
CA LEU A 32 6.64 8.32 1.96
C LEU A 32 6.51 8.30 0.44
N ASN A 33 7.49 8.83 -0.30
CA ASN A 33 7.49 8.76 -1.76
C ASN A 33 7.65 7.32 -2.27
N GLU A 34 8.52 6.51 -1.66
CA GLU A 34 8.62 5.08 -2.00
C GLU A 34 7.29 4.34 -1.74
N TYR A 35 6.55 4.73 -0.70
CA TYR A 35 5.26 4.11 -0.39
C TYR A 35 4.18 4.47 -1.41
N VAL A 36 4.16 5.70 -1.94
CA VAL A 36 3.25 6.04 -3.05
C VAL A 36 3.47 5.08 -4.22
N GLU A 37 4.73 4.79 -4.57
CA GLU A 37 5.07 3.84 -5.62
C GLU A 37 4.60 2.41 -5.28
N PHE A 38 4.86 1.94 -4.06
CA PHE A 38 4.43 0.60 -3.64
C PHE A 38 2.91 0.43 -3.60
N TYR A 39 2.17 1.42 -3.11
CA TYR A 39 0.70 1.37 -3.11
C TYR A 39 0.13 1.50 -4.51
N SER A 40 0.75 2.30 -5.40
CA SER A 40 0.39 2.31 -6.83
C SER A 40 0.56 0.93 -7.46
N ASN A 41 1.70 0.28 -7.22
CA ASN A 41 1.96 -1.08 -7.68
C ASN A 41 0.96 -2.09 -7.08
N ALA A 42 0.66 -1.99 -5.78
CA ALA A 42 -0.33 -2.85 -5.13
C ALA A 42 -1.74 -2.68 -5.74
N LEU A 43 -2.15 -1.44 -6.03
CA LEU A 43 -3.43 -1.14 -6.70
C LEU A 43 -3.50 -1.78 -8.10
N GLU A 44 -2.42 -1.70 -8.88
CA GLU A 44 -2.34 -2.36 -10.18
C GLU A 44 -2.49 -3.88 -10.04
N GLN A 45 -1.78 -4.49 -9.09
CA GLN A 45 -1.90 -5.92 -8.83
C GLN A 45 -3.31 -6.31 -8.39
N ILE A 46 -3.96 -5.55 -7.51
CA ILE A 46 -5.35 -5.85 -7.08
C ILE A 46 -6.32 -5.77 -8.26
N ARG A 47 -6.19 -4.77 -9.14
CA ARG A 47 -6.99 -4.67 -10.37
C ARG A 47 -6.74 -5.86 -11.31
N GLY A 48 -5.48 -6.27 -11.47
CA GLY A 48 -5.10 -7.47 -12.22
C GLY A 48 -5.73 -8.74 -11.63
N ALA A 49 -5.73 -8.87 -10.30
CA ALA A 49 -6.36 -9.98 -9.61
C ALA A 49 -7.88 -10.03 -9.84
N MET A 50 -8.56 -8.88 -9.75
CA MET A 50 -10.00 -8.78 -10.00
C MET A 50 -10.34 -9.20 -11.44
N LYS A 51 -9.57 -8.72 -12.43
CA LYS A 51 -9.74 -9.14 -13.83
C LYS A 51 -9.54 -10.64 -14.00
N ALA A 52 -8.43 -11.18 -13.50
CA ALA A 52 -8.13 -12.61 -13.61
C ALA A 52 -9.19 -13.48 -12.91
N PHE A 53 -9.73 -13.02 -11.78
CA PHE A 53 -10.80 -13.71 -11.07
C PHE A 53 -12.11 -13.71 -11.87
N SER A 54 -12.47 -12.57 -12.48
CA SER A 54 -13.62 -12.47 -13.41
C SER A 54 -13.48 -13.40 -14.61
N ASP A 55 -12.26 -13.52 -15.14
CA ASP A 55 -11.91 -14.43 -16.25
C ASP A 55 -11.77 -15.91 -15.79
N LYS A 56 -12.01 -16.20 -14.50
CA LYS A 56 -11.87 -17.53 -13.86
C LYS A 56 -10.46 -18.13 -13.90
N VAL A 57 -9.43 -17.29 -14.12
CA VAL A 57 -8.01 -17.67 -14.10
C VAL A 57 -7.46 -17.51 -12.68
N TYR A 58 -7.94 -18.37 -11.76
CA TYR A 58 -7.73 -18.19 -10.32
C TYR A 58 -6.26 -18.22 -9.88
N ASN A 59 -5.41 -19.02 -10.53
CA ASN A 59 -3.98 -19.05 -10.24
C ASN A 59 -3.33 -17.68 -10.52
N THR A 60 -3.69 -17.04 -11.63
CA THR A 60 -3.21 -15.69 -11.96
C THR A 60 -3.75 -14.66 -10.96
N ALA A 61 -5.02 -14.77 -10.57
CA ALA A 61 -5.59 -13.90 -9.55
C ALA A 61 -4.85 -14.01 -8.21
N LEU A 62 -4.50 -15.23 -7.78
CA LEU A 62 -3.72 -15.49 -6.58
C LEU A 62 -2.30 -14.91 -6.67
N VAL A 63 -1.62 -15.07 -7.82
CA VAL A 63 -0.29 -14.49 -8.04
C VAL A 63 -0.32 -12.97 -7.89
N HIS A 64 -1.31 -12.31 -8.49
CA HIS A 64 -1.48 -10.87 -8.35
C HIS A 64 -1.74 -10.46 -6.89
N MET A 65 -2.64 -11.14 -6.18
CA MET A 65 -2.89 -10.84 -4.76
C MET A 65 -1.65 -11.02 -3.88
N ASN A 66 -0.84 -12.06 -4.12
CA ASN A 66 0.41 -12.28 -3.40
C ASN A 66 1.43 -11.16 -3.66
N ARG A 67 1.47 -10.62 -4.89
CA ARG A 67 2.32 -9.46 -5.20
C ARG A 67 1.83 -8.19 -4.50
N ALA A 68 0.51 -7.94 -4.52
CA ALA A 68 -0.08 -6.81 -3.78
C ALA A 68 0.26 -6.86 -2.28
N LEU A 69 0.13 -8.05 -1.67
CA LEU A 69 0.50 -8.27 -0.28
C LEU A 69 1.97 -7.96 -0.02
N ARG A 70 2.88 -8.45 -0.87
CA ARG A 70 4.32 -8.19 -0.74
C ARG A 70 4.66 -6.70 -0.77
N TYR A 71 3.99 -5.92 -1.62
CA TYR A 71 4.18 -4.47 -1.63
C TYR A 71 3.74 -3.82 -0.31
N ALA A 72 2.59 -4.20 0.23
CA ALA A 72 2.12 -3.72 1.53
C ALA A 72 3.06 -4.13 2.69
N ASP A 73 3.48 -5.40 2.73
CA ASP A 73 4.42 -5.91 3.75
C ASP A 73 5.78 -5.22 3.67
N THR A 74 6.28 -4.94 2.45
CA THR A 74 7.53 -4.19 2.27
C THR A 74 7.42 -2.80 2.88
N CYS A 75 6.26 -2.15 2.76
CA CYS A 75 6.03 -0.87 3.41
C CYS A 75 6.15 -1.01 4.94
N LYS A 76 5.41 -1.95 5.52
CA LYS A 76 5.38 -2.25 6.97
C LYS A 76 6.75 -2.57 7.55
N THR A 77 7.54 -3.40 6.87
CA THR A 77 8.90 -3.76 7.32
C THR A 77 9.82 -2.55 7.31
N ARG A 78 9.81 -1.76 6.22
CA ARG A 78 10.64 -0.54 6.14
C ARG A 78 10.28 0.50 7.19
N PHE A 79 9.01 0.62 7.58
CA PHE A 79 8.60 1.48 8.70
C PHE A 79 9.27 1.06 10.01
N THR A 80 9.22 -0.24 10.30
CA THR A 80 9.76 -0.81 11.54
C THR A 80 11.28 -0.65 11.59
N GLU A 81 11.96 -0.87 10.47
CA GLU A 81 13.42 -0.75 10.36
C GLU A 81 13.91 0.70 10.37
N ALA A 82 13.12 1.65 9.87
CA ALA A 82 13.49 3.06 9.82
C ALA A 82 13.38 3.77 11.18
N GLY A 83 12.73 3.15 12.17
CA GLY A 83 12.50 3.76 13.49
C GLY A 83 11.62 5.01 13.45
N VAL A 84 10.87 5.21 12.36
CA VAL A 84 9.98 6.36 12.17
C VAL A 84 8.58 5.98 12.65
N ASP A 85 8.05 6.72 13.62
CA ASP A 85 6.71 6.49 14.16
C ASP A 85 5.64 7.03 13.22
N PHE A 86 5.23 6.21 12.25
CA PHE A 86 4.07 6.46 11.39
C PHE A 86 2.78 5.88 12.01
N SER A 87 2.52 6.20 13.28
CA SER A 87 1.27 5.85 13.97
C SER A 87 -0.01 6.14 13.17
N PRO A 88 -0.09 7.19 12.33
CA PRO A 88 -1.29 7.44 11.54
C PRO A 88 -1.59 6.37 10.48
N LEU A 89 -0.58 5.70 9.92
CA LEU A 89 -0.73 4.57 9.01
C LEU A 89 -0.95 3.26 9.78
N ARG A 90 -0.24 3.09 10.91
CA ARG A 90 -0.36 1.90 11.76
C ARG A 90 -1.77 1.69 12.30
N ASN A 91 -2.48 2.76 12.64
CA ASN A 91 -3.85 2.70 13.15
C ASN A 91 -4.87 2.34 12.06
N GLN A 92 -4.55 2.54 10.78
CA GLN A 92 -5.47 2.27 9.66
C GLN A 92 -5.39 0.82 9.16
N ASP A 93 -4.28 0.13 9.38
CA ASP A 93 -4.14 -1.31 9.10
C ASP A 93 -4.78 -2.20 10.19
N SER A 94 -5.07 -1.63 11.38
CA SER A 94 -5.63 -2.36 12.53
C SER A 94 -7.14 -2.27 12.69
N ASP A 95 -7.82 -1.38 11.97
CA ASP A 95 -9.28 -1.28 12.06
C ASP A 95 -9.94 -2.36 11.19
N SER A 96 -10.26 -3.46 11.86
CA SER A 96 -11.01 -4.64 11.39
C SER A 96 -12.52 -4.43 11.56
#